data_AF-A0A963MHF3-F1
#
_entry.id   AF-A0A963MHF3-F1
#
_cell.length_a   1.000
_cell.length_b   1.000
_cell.length_c   1.000
_cell.angle_alpha   90.00
_cell.angle_beta   90.00
_cell.angle_gamma   90.00
#
_symmetry.space_group_name_H-M   'P 1'
#
loop_
_entity.id
_entity.type
_entity.pdbx_description
1 polymer ?
#
loop_
_entity_poly.entity_id
_entity_poly.type
_entity_poly.pdbx_seq_one_letter_code
_entity_poly.pdbx_strand_id
1 'polypeptide(L)'
;PKDVKLATRLGAADRVVTFDPPLPGPFGNSVRELPIRHHLLPQGLALEAEPEDVVPEPGGFVFRLGDAHYRYSRVGLERLSQAATPE
;
A
#
# COMPACT_ATOMS: atom_id res chain seq x y z
N PRO A 1 12.33 -24.11 18.07
CA PRO A 1 11.23 -23.95 17.09
C PRO A 1 11.54 -22.76 16.17
N LYS A 2 11.92 -23.05 14.92
CA LYS A 2 12.25 -22.02 13.93
C LYS A 2 10.99 -21.77 13.11
N ASP A 3 10.40 -20.59 13.28
CA ASP A 3 9.34 -20.09 12.39
C ASP A 3 9.90 -19.98 10.98
N VAL A 4 9.68 -21.03 10.19
CA VAL A 4 9.88 -20.99 8.75
C VAL A 4 8.75 -20.12 8.20
N LYS A 5 9.00 -18.80 8.11
CA LYS A 5 8.24 -17.93 7.21
C LYS A 5 8.45 -18.50 5.80
N LEU A 6 7.52 -19.33 5.38
CA LEU A 6 7.35 -19.77 3.99
C LEU A 6 7.06 -18.52 3.15
N ALA A 7 8.12 -17.80 2.78
CA ALA A 7 8.07 -16.84 1.69
C ALA A 7 7.94 -17.66 0.40
N THR A 8 6.71 -18.03 0.05
CA THR A 8 6.42 -18.72 -1.20
C THR A 8 6.73 -17.77 -2.35
N ARG A 9 7.86 -18.02 -3.02
CA ARG A 9 8.15 -17.48 -4.35
C ARG A 9 7.17 -18.13 -5.34
N LEU A 10 6.02 -17.49 -5.55
CA LEU A 10 5.14 -17.80 -6.67
C LEU A 10 4.53 -16.47 -7.17
N GLY A 11 4.49 -16.32 -8.49
CA GLY A 11 4.32 -15.03 -9.17
C GLY A 11 3.07 -14.24 -8.76
N ALA A 12 3.13 -12.93 -8.98
CA ALA A 12 1.96 -12.06 -9.01
C ALA A 12 1.02 -12.18 -7.79
N ALA A 13 1.57 -12.40 -6.59
CA ALA A 13 0.77 -12.39 -5.37
C ALA A 13 0.39 -10.95 -5.02
N ASP A 14 -0.88 -10.76 -4.66
CA ASP A 14 -1.34 -9.53 -4.05
C ASP A 14 -0.63 -9.35 -2.68
N ARG A 15 -0.23 -8.13 -2.34
CA ARG A 15 0.40 -7.80 -1.06
C ARG A 15 -0.64 -7.22 -0.13
N VAL A 16 -0.75 -7.72 1.09
CA VAL A 16 -1.51 -7.04 2.15
C VAL A 16 -0.57 -6.09 2.88
N VAL A 17 -0.95 -4.83 2.95
CA VAL A 17 -0.28 -3.77 3.72
C VAL A 17 -1.05 -3.56 5.02
N THR A 18 -0.33 -3.42 6.13
CA THR A 18 -0.91 -3.24 7.47
C THR A 18 -0.64 -1.83 7.99
N PHE A 19 -1.65 -1.21 8.58
CA PHE A 19 -1.56 0.09 9.22
C PHE A 19 -1.85 -0.05 10.72
N ASP A 20 -0.89 0.34 11.55
CA ASP A 20 -1.05 0.40 13.01
C ASP A 20 -0.52 1.74 13.54
N PRO A 21 -1.39 2.65 14.04
CA PRO A 21 -2.82 2.45 14.22
C PRO A 21 -3.62 2.38 12.90
N PRO A 22 -4.83 1.79 12.89
CA PRO A 22 -5.69 1.78 11.72
C PRO A 22 -6.04 3.19 11.24
N LEU A 23 -6.06 3.40 9.92
CA LEU A 23 -6.32 4.71 9.31
C LEU A 23 -7.80 4.91 8.97
N PRO A 24 -8.36 6.13 9.06
CA PRO A 24 -9.70 6.40 8.56
C PRO A 24 -9.83 6.09 7.07
N GLY A 25 -10.79 5.24 6.70
CA GLY A 25 -11.04 4.87 5.31
C GLY A 25 -12.11 5.71 4.60
N PRO A 26 -12.18 5.63 3.26
CA PRO A 26 -13.15 6.34 2.41
C PRO A 26 -14.63 6.02 2.68
N PHE A 27 -14.90 4.92 3.38
CA PHE A 27 -16.25 4.40 3.64
C PHE A 27 -16.67 4.51 5.11
N GLY A 28 -15.98 5.34 5.90
CA GLY A 28 -16.31 5.59 7.31
C GLY A 28 -15.83 4.50 8.29
N ASN A 29 -15.19 3.45 7.78
CA ASN A 29 -14.55 2.42 8.60
C ASN A 29 -13.03 2.63 8.64
N SER A 30 -12.40 2.27 9.75
CA SER A 30 -10.93 2.27 9.83
C SER A 30 -10.34 1.10 9.04
N VAL A 31 -9.23 1.36 8.36
CA VAL A 31 -8.47 0.44 7.53
C VAL A 31 -7.23 0.02 8.30
N ARG A 32 -7.23 -1.24 8.76
CA ARG A 32 -6.03 -1.89 9.33
C ARG A 32 -5.25 -2.62 8.26
N GLU A 33 -5.94 -3.22 7.29
CA GLU A 33 -5.32 -4.00 6.23
C GLU A 33 -5.84 -3.53 4.88
N LEU A 34 -4.94 -3.37 3.92
CA LEU A 34 -5.26 -2.97 2.56
C LEU A 34 -4.55 -3.92 1.57
N PRO A 35 -5.30 -4.78 0.85
CA PRO A 35 -4.74 -5.59 -0.21
C PRO A 35 -4.40 -4.73 -1.43
N ILE A 36 -3.19 -4.90 -1.94
CA ILE A 36 -2.67 -4.26 -3.16
C ILE A 36 -2.50 -5.33 -4.22
N ARG A 37 -3.14 -5.13 -5.36
CA ARG A 37 -3.06 -6.06 -6.48
C ARG A 37 -1.65 -6.08 -7.06
N HIS A 38 -1.16 -7.25 -7.44
CA HIS A 38 0.22 -7.41 -7.93
C HIS A 38 0.61 -6.47 -9.08
N HIS A 39 -0.32 -6.14 -9.98
CA HIS A 39 -0.05 -5.25 -11.12
C HIS A 39 0.10 -3.78 -10.71
N LEU A 40 -0.31 -3.42 -9.48
CA LEU A 40 -0.09 -2.10 -8.90
C LEU A 40 1.22 -2.02 -8.09
N LEU A 41 1.86 -3.15 -7.77
CA LEU A 41 3.11 -3.17 -7.01
C LEU A 41 4.28 -2.67 -7.86
N PRO A 42 5.26 -1.95 -7.27
CA PRO A 42 6.50 -1.64 -7.96
C PRO A 42 7.30 -2.93 -8.18
N GLN A 43 8.05 -2.97 -9.28
CA GLN A 43 8.97 -4.07 -9.53
C GLN A 43 10.06 -4.09 -8.46
N GLY A 44 10.46 -5.28 -8.02
CA GLY A 44 11.52 -5.42 -7.02
C GLY A 44 11.14 -5.02 -5.60
N LEU A 45 9.84 -4.84 -5.30
CA LEU A 45 9.38 -4.55 -3.94
C LEU A 45 9.90 -5.62 -2.96
N ALA A 46 10.53 -5.18 -1.87
CA ALA A 46 10.98 -6.08 -0.82
C ALA A 46 9.78 -6.77 -0.14
N LEU A 47 9.94 -8.04 0.22
CA LEU A 47 8.88 -8.82 0.88
C LEU A 47 8.46 -8.21 2.23
N GLU A 48 9.40 -7.58 2.92
CA GLU A 48 9.21 -6.93 4.22
C GLU A 48 8.96 -5.41 4.05
N ALA A 49 8.67 -4.92 2.83
CA ALA A 49 8.34 -3.52 2.63
C ALA A 49 7.02 -3.17 3.33
N GLU A 50 7.05 -2.11 4.12
CA GLU A 50 5.93 -1.59 4.91
C GLU A 50 5.49 -0.22 4.35
N PRO A 51 4.27 0.26 4.69
CA PRO A 51 3.82 1.56 4.23
C PRO A 51 4.58 2.67 4.96
N GLU A 52 5.03 3.65 4.20
CA GLU A 52 5.79 4.80 4.66
C GLU A 52 5.07 6.09 4.25
N ASP A 53 5.44 7.23 4.85
CA ASP A 53 4.93 8.56 4.47
C ASP A 53 3.39 8.62 4.40
N VAL A 54 2.72 7.99 5.37
CA VAL A 54 1.26 7.93 5.45
C VAL A 54 0.70 9.30 5.82
N VAL A 55 -0.11 9.87 4.94
CA VAL A 55 -0.77 11.17 5.14
C VAL A 55 -2.29 11.02 4.95
N PRO A 56 -3.10 11.30 5.98
CA PRO A 56 -4.55 11.37 5.83
C PRO A 56 -4.97 12.47 4.84
N GLU A 57 -5.93 12.15 3.97
CA GLU A 57 -6.56 13.11 3.05
C GLU A 57 -8.08 13.13 3.29
N PRO A 58 -8.81 14.20 2.91
CA PRO A 58 -10.26 14.17 2.92
C PRO A 58 -10.81 12.98 2.11
N GLY A 59 -11.45 12.04 2.80
CA GLY A 59 -12.03 10.84 2.18
C GLY A 59 -11.06 9.71 1.91
N GLY A 60 -9.88 9.68 2.56
CA GLY A 60 -8.93 8.58 2.42
C GLY A 60 -7.55 8.89 3.00
N PHE A 61 -6.51 8.36 2.36
CA PHE A 61 -5.12 8.64 2.71
C PHE A 61 -4.20 8.34 1.53
N VAL A 62 -3.02 8.95 1.56
CA VAL A 62 -1.89 8.61 0.69
C VAL A 62 -0.79 7.96 1.50
N PHE A 63 0.01 7.12 0.85
CA PHE A 63 1.17 6.47 1.45
C PHE A 63 2.16 6.07 0.36
N ARG A 64 3.39 5.77 0.77
CA ARG A 64 4.42 5.21 -0.09
C ARG A 64 4.63 3.74 0.27
N LEU A 65 4.93 2.91 -0.72
CA LEU A 65 5.36 1.53 -0.53
C LEU A 65 6.50 1.25 -1.52
N GLY A 66 7.72 1.07 -1.00
CA GLY A 66 8.94 1.10 -1.81
C GLY A 66 9.07 2.45 -2.53
N ASP A 67 9.28 2.43 -3.85
CA ASP A 67 9.41 3.64 -4.67
C ASP A 67 8.08 4.15 -5.26
N ALA A 68 6.96 3.50 -4.92
CA ALA A 68 5.64 3.84 -5.47
C ALA A 68 4.79 4.61 -4.46
N HIS A 69 4.11 5.65 -4.95
CA HIS A 69 3.13 6.42 -4.18
C HIS A 69 1.72 5.94 -4.50
N TYR A 70 0.87 5.91 -3.49
CA TYR A 70 -0.49 5.41 -3.59
C TYR A 70 -1.49 6.39 -2.98
N ARG A 71 -2.69 6.42 -3.55
CA ARG A 71 -3.88 7.02 -2.95
C ARG A 71 -4.92 5.94 -2.73
N TYR A 72 -5.45 5.86 -1.52
CA TYR A 72 -6.65 5.09 -1.24
C TYR A 72 -7.82 6.03 -1.00
N SER A 73 -8.83 5.95 -1.86
CA SER A 73 -10.05 6.79 -1.77
C SER A 73 -11.30 5.98 -2.15
N ARG A 74 -12.45 6.65 -2.26
CA ARG A 74 -13.73 6.01 -2.64
C ARG A 74 -13.70 5.36 -4.03
N VAL A 75 -12.79 5.77 -4.90
CA VAL A 75 -12.62 5.17 -6.24
C VAL A 75 -11.78 3.88 -6.21
N GLY A 76 -11.13 3.59 -5.08
CA GLY A 76 -10.25 2.44 -4.89
C GLY A 76 -8.81 2.86 -4.57
N LEU A 77 -7.89 1.91 -4.77
CA LEU A 77 -6.45 2.12 -4.63
C LEU A 77 -5.86 2.46 -5.99
N GLU A 78 -5.18 3.60 -6.05
CA GLU A 78 -4.53 4.12 -7.26
C GLU A 78 -3.05 4.28 -7.01
N ARG A 79 -2.21 3.89 -7.98
CA ARG A 79 -0.78 4.25 -7.97
C ARG A 79 -0.65 5.64 -8.58
N LEU A 80 -0.10 6.58 -7.83
CA LEU A 80 0.17 7.92 -8.31
C LEU A 80 1.41 7.88 -9.20
N SER A 81 1.27 8.33 -10.44
CA SER A 81 2.43 8.74 -11.23
C SER A 81 3.05 9.91 -10.49
N GLN A 82 4.38 9.97 -10.34
CA GLN A 82 4.99 11.26 -10.00
C GLN A 82 4.54 12.23 -11.10
N ALA A 83 3.62 13.13 -10.77
CA ALA A 83 3.40 14.29 -11.61
C ALA A 83 4.76 14.96 -11.69
N ALA A 84 5.28 15.14 -12.90
CA ALA A 84 6.38 16.04 -13.13
C ALA A 84 5.99 17.35 -12.43
N THR A 85 6.72 17.71 -11.38
CA THR A 85 6.56 19.01 -10.73
C THR A 85 6.59 20.05 -11.84
N PRO A 86 5.53 20.84 -12.07
CA PRO A 86 5.68 22.02 -12.89
C PRO A 86 6.57 22.97 -12.08
N GLU A 87 7.70 23.33 -12.67
CA GLU A 87 8.63 24.39 -12.24
C GLU A 87 7.90 25.72 -11.97
#